data_AF-D7PQV8-F1
#
_entry.id   AF-D7PQV8-F1
#
_cell.length_a   1.000
_cell.length_b   1.000
_cell.length_c   1.000
_cell.angle_alpha   90.00
_cell.angle_beta   90.00
_cell.angle_gamma   90.00
#
_symmetry.space_group_name_H-M   'P 1'
#
loop_
_entity.id
_entity.type
_entity.pdbx_description
1 polymer ?
#
loop_
_entity_poly.entity_id
_entity_poly.type
_entity_poly.pdbx_seq_one_letter_code
_entity_poly.pdbx_strand_id
1 'polypeptide(L)'
;PPERPRERNCGVGKTTLAQLAYGDEKLKVHFDERIWICVSDPFDEVKVAKAILEGLSKSSPNLSQFHMLLERIQECVSMKKFFLVLDDVWSEDYSKWEPLKNSLKNGAPGSRILVTSRSERVVAMMGSSYMYRLGEISDSDSWTLFSRIAFSGRSNEDRENLEDIGRRIVESDKDCQLT
;
A
#
# COMPACT_ATOMS: atom_id res chain seq x y z
N PRO A 1 -27.17 -10.45 1.44
CA PRO A 1 -26.42 -10.70 0.18
C PRO A 1 -25.25 -11.66 0.46
N PRO A 2 -24.96 -12.64 -0.42
CA PRO A 2 -23.83 -13.52 -0.19
C PRO A 2 -22.54 -12.70 -0.29
N GLU A 3 -21.68 -12.82 0.72
CA GLU A 3 -20.33 -12.24 0.68
C GLU A 3 -19.61 -12.81 -0.55
N ARG A 4 -19.15 -11.93 -1.43
CA ARG A 4 -18.35 -12.34 -2.59
C ARG A 4 -17.04 -12.96 -2.10
N PRO A 5 -16.56 -14.04 -2.74
CA PRO A 5 -15.32 -14.68 -2.33
C PRO A 5 -14.20 -13.64 -2.34
N ARG A 6 -13.50 -13.54 -1.21
CA ARG A 6 -12.30 -12.71 -1.08
C ARG A 6 -11.25 -13.31 -2.03
N GLU A 7 -10.96 -12.65 -3.15
CA GLU A 7 -9.82 -12.99 -3.99
C GLU A 7 -8.57 -13.02 -3.09
N ARG A 8 -8.05 -14.21 -2.83
CA ARG A 8 -6.81 -14.40 -2.06
C ARG A 8 -5.63 -14.15 -2.99
N ASN A 9 -5.47 -12.93 -3.47
CA ASN A 9 -4.23 -12.54 -4.11
C ASN A 9 -3.13 -12.52 -3.03
N CYS A 10 -2.30 -13.57 -3.01
CA CYS A 10 -1.10 -13.68 -2.18
C CYS A 10 -0.16 -12.48 -2.48
N GLY A 11 0.68 -12.13 -1.52
CA GLY A 11 1.42 -10.86 -1.52
C GLY A 11 2.47 -10.77 -2.62
N VAL A 12 2.10 -10.30 -3.81
CA VAL A 12 3.01 -9.99 -4.95
C VAL A 12 3.98 -8.82 -4.70
N GLY A 13 4.21 -8.44 -3.45
CA GLY A 13 5.20 -7.41 -3.07
C GLY A 13 4.77 -5.96 -3.28
N LYS A 14 3.47 -5.65 -3.45
CA LYS A 14 2.97 -4.26 -3.59
C LYS A 14 3.42 -3.34 -2.45
N THR A 15 3.16 -3.77 -1.21
CA THR A 15 3.59 -3.04 0.00
C THR A 15 5.10 -2.90 0.05
N THR A 16 5.85 -3.96 -0.28
CA THR A 16 7.32 -3.93 -0.31
C THR A 16 7.84 -2.92 -1.33
N LEU A 17 7.27 -2.88 -2.54
CA LEU A 17 7.66 -1.90 -3.56
C LEU A 17 7.35 -0.47 -3.11
N ALA A 18 6.18 -0.26 -2.50
CA ALA A 18 5.83 1.04 -1.92
C ALA A 18 6.82 1.43 -0.81
N GLN A 19 7.24 0.50 0.05
CA GLN A 19 8.22 0.75 1.13
C GLN A 19 9.58 1.15 0.57
N LEU A 20 10.04 0.47 -0.50
CA LEU A 20 11.27 0.83 -1.20
C LEU A 20 11.19 2.25 -1.78
N ALA A 21 10.08 2.60 -2.44
CA ALA A 21 9.88 3.95 -2.95
C ALA A 21 9.84 4.99 -1.81
N TYR A 22 9.12 4.72 -0.73
CA TYR A 22 9.04 5.63 0.42
C TYR A 22 10.39 5.82 1.13
N GLY A 23 11.23 4.78 1.13
CA GLY A 23 12.57 4.79 1.71
C GLY A 23 13.65 5.41 0.82
N ASP A 24 13.39 5.66 -0.46
CA ASP A 24 14.37 6.19 -1.41
C ASP A 24 14.80 7.63 -1.07
N GLU A 25 16.11 7.83 -0.90
CA GLU A 25 16.70 9.12 -0.50
C GLU A 25 16.37 10.26 -1.46
N LYS A 26 16.25 10.00 -2.77
CA LYS A 26 15.90 11.03 -3.75
C LYS A 26 14.46 11.49 -3.57
N LEU A 27 13.54 10.57 -3.23
CA LEU A 27 12.18 10.94 -2.88
C LEU A 27 12.13 11.67 -1.53
N LYS A 28 12.98 11.32 -0.56
CA LYS A 28 13.01 12.03 0.74
C LYS A 28 13.28 13.52 0.60
N VAL A 29 14.19 13.91 -0.29
CA VAL A 29 14.55 15.32 -0.51
C VAL A 29 13.60 16.05 -1.48
N HIS A 30 12.70 15.34 -2.15
CA HIS A 30 11.84 15.89 -3.20
C HIS A 30 10.47 16.39 -2.71
N PHE A 31 10.05 15.94 -1.52
CA PHE A 31 8.76 16.26 -0.91
C PHE A 31 8.95 16.89 0.46
N ASP A 32 8.13 17.90 0.77
CA ASP A 32 8.13 18.59 2.06
C ASP A 32 7.57 17.69 3.17
N GLU A 33 6.51 16.93 2.83
CA GLU A 33 5.86 16.00 3.74
C GLU A 33 5.74 14.62 3.09
N ARG A 34 5.94 13.58 3.90
CA ARG A 34 5.79 12.18 3.46
C ARG A 34 4.98 11.44 4.51
N ILE A 35 3.96 10.73 4.06
CA ILE A 35 2.96 10.11 4.93
C ILE A 35 2.70 8.71 4.41
N TRP A 36 2.68 7.74 5.33
CA TRP A 36 2.29 6.37 5.04
C TRP A 36 1.13 5.97 5.94
N ILE A 37 0.04 5.49 5.32
CA ILE A 37 -1.14 5.03 6.03
C ILE A 37 -1.51 3.65 5.51
N CYS A 38 -1.53 2.67 6.41
CA CYS A 38 -2.17 1.39 6.14
C CYS A 38 -3.68 1.56 6.34
N VAL A 39 -4.45 1.24 5.31
CA VAL A 39 -5.90 1.43 5.29
C VAL A 39 -6.58 0.16 5.79
N SER A 40 -7.19 0.22 6.96
CA SER A 40 -7.88 -0.93 7.56
C SER A 40 -9.12 -1.35 6.76
N ASP A 41 -9.49 -2.63 6.89
CA ASP A 41 -10.79 -3.18 6.52
C ASP A 41 -11.58 -3.53 7.81
N PRO A 42 -12.79 -2.98 8.04
CA PRO A 42 -13.56 -2.11 7.15
C PRO A 42 -12.97 -0.70 7.00
N PHE A 43 -13.22 -0.09 5.84
CA PHE A 43 -12.80 1.28 5.55
C PHE A 43 -13.53 2.32 6.41
N ASP A 44 -12.76 3.13 7.12
CA ASP A 44 -13.21 4.18 8.03
C ASP A 44 -12.58 5.52 7.61
N GLU A 45 -13.39 6.34 6.93
CA GLU A 45 -12.99 7.62 6.35
C GLU A 45 -12.49 8.62 7.41
N VAL A 46 -13.05 8.58 8.63
CA VAL A 46 -12.66 9.45 9.74
C VAL A 46 -11.28 9.05 10.26
N LYS A 47 -11.02 7.75 10.45
CA LYS A 47 -9.70 7.27 10.87
C LYS A 47 -8.62 7.60 9.85
N VAL A 48 -8.91 7.41 8.57
CA VAL A 48 -7.96 7.73 7.50
C VAL A 48 -7.70 9.23 7.44
N ALA A 49 -8.73 10.08 7.49
CA ALA A 49 -8.56 11.53 7.54
C ALA A 49 -7.71 11.99 8.73
N LYS A 50 -7.95 11.42 9.92
CA LYS A 50 -7.12 11.72 11.11
C LYS A 50 -5.67 11.34 10.89
N ALA A 51 -5.39 10.14 10.40
CA ALA A 51 -4.02 9.68 10.14
C ALA A 51 -3.30 10.56 9.09
N ILE A 52 -4.00 11.01 8.04
CA ILE A 52 -3.45 11.97 7.08
C ILE A 52 -3.09 13.27 7.79
N LEU A 53 -4.02 13.82 8.57
CA LEU A 53 -3.84 15.09 9.23
C LEU A 53 -2.70 15.03 10.27
N GLU A 54 -2.62 13.96 11.05
CA GLU A 54 -1.50 13.69 11.97
C GLU A 54 -0.16 13.67 11.23
N GLY A 55 -0.09 13.04 10.07
CA GLY A 55 1.10 13.03 9.23
C GLY A 55 1.48 14.41 8.70
N LEU A 56 0.50 15.24 8.33
CA LEU A 56 0.71 16.59 7.78
C LEU A 56 1.06 17.64 8.83
N SER A 57 0.42 17.58 10.00
CA SER A 57 0.55 18.60 11.04
C SER A 57 1.47 18.17 12.18
N LYS A 58 1.87 16.89 12.23
CA LYS A 58 2.68 16.28 13.30
C LYS A 58 2.05 16.45 14.69
N SER A 59 0.72 16.52 14.73
CA SER A 59 -0.08 16.71 15.95
C SER A 59 -1.37 15.89 15.90
N SER A 60 -1.81 15.35 17.04
CA SER A 60 -3.09 14.65 17.13
C SER A 60 -4.26 15.63 16.94
N PRO A 61 -5.17 15.40 15.98
CA PRO A 61 -6.33 16.25 15.79
C PRO A 61 -7.35 16.02 16.92
N ASN A 62 -7.73 17.10 17.61
CA ASN A 62 -8.84 17.10 18.57
C ASN A 62 -10.21 17.17 17.88
N LEU A 63 -10.26 16.94 16.56
CA LEU A 63 -11.45 17.02 15.74
C LEU A 63 -12.05 15.63 15.56
N SER A 64 -13.36 15.51 15.76
CA SER A 64 -14.11 14.26 15.52
C SER A 64 -14.98 14.30 14.27
N GLN A 65 -15.33 15.49 13.79
CA GLN A 65 -16.21 15.66 12.64
C GLN A 65 -15.42 15.54 11.33
N PHE A 66 -15.88 14.65 10.45
CA PHE A 66 -15.21 14.36 9.19
C PHE A 66 -14.97 15.60 8.32
N HIS A 67 -15.98 16.45 8.18
CA HIS A 67 -15.88 17.67 7.38
C HIS A 67 -14.76 18.62 7.87
N MET A 68 -14.65 18.82 9.18
CA MET A 68 -13.59 19.65 9.76
C MET A 68 -12.19 19.06 9.53
N LEU A 69 -12.07 17.73 9.53
CA LEU A 69 -10.81 17.07 9.17
C LEU A 69 -10.44 17.33 7.70
N LEU A 70 -11.41 17.27 6.78
CA LEU A 70 -11.18 17.54 5.36
C LEU A 70 -10.75 18.98 5.11
N GLU A 71 -11.41 19.95 5.73
CA GLU A 71 -11.01 21.37 5.65
C GLU A 71 -9.58 21.56 6.14
N ARG A 72 -9.24 20.96 7.28
CA ARG A 72 -7.91 21.08 7.85
C ARG A 72 -6.83 20.39 7.00
N ILE A 73 -7.14 19.24 6.41
CA ILE A 73 -6.24 18.58 5.44
C ILE A 73 -6.00 19.53 4.25
N GLN A 74 -7.06 20.13 3.71
CA GLN A 74 -6.98 21.05 2.58
C GLN A 74 -6.08 22.26 2.88
N GLU A 75 -6.18 22.82 4.08
CA GLU A 75 -5.28 23.89 4.55
C GLU A 75 -3.84 23.41 4.69
N CYS A 76 -3.63 22.24 5.29
CA CYS A 76 -2.29 21.70 5.54
C CYS A 76 -1.54 21.31 4.26
N VAL A 77 -2.23 20.79 3.25
CA VAL A 77 -1.61 20.46 1.95
C VAL A 77 -1.44 21.68 1.05
N SER A 78 -2.17 22.78 1.33
CA SER A 78 -2.04 24.02 0.57
C SER A 78 -0.58 24.48 0.59
N MET A 79 -0.02 24.71 -0.60
CA MET A 79 1.37 25.15 -0.81
C MET A 79 2.46 24.15 -0.38
N LYS A 80 2.11 22.95 0.10
CA LYS A 80 3.07 21.89 0.41
C LYS A 80 3.09 20.83 -0.68
N LYS A 81 4.28 20.38 -1.03
CA LYS A 81 4.48 19.26 -1.92
C LYS A 81 4.59 17.98 -1.10
N PHE A 82 3.58 17.12 -1.17
CA PHE A 82 3.52 15.93 -0.33
C PHE A 82 3.60 14.63 -1.14
N PHE A 83 4.07 13.58 -0.47
CA PHE A 83 3.95 12.19 -0.93
C PHE A 83 3.15 11.38 0.08
N LEU A 84 1.97 10.91 -0.33
CA LEU A 84 1.07 10.11 0.49
C LEU A 84 0.99 8.68 -0.04
N VAL A 85 1.28 7.70 0.81
CA VAL A 85 1.05 6.29 0.54
C VAL A 85 -0.20 5.83 1.29
N LEU A 86 -1.18 5.33 0.53
CA LEU A 86 -2.35 4.61 1.03
C LEU A 86 -2.17 3.13 0.73
N ASP A 87 -1.74 2.38 1.73
CA ASP A 87 -1.37 0.97 1.60
C ASP A 87 -2.55 0.04 1.92
N ASP A 88 -2.69 -1.02 1.13
CA ASP A 88 -3.69 -2.09 1.21
C ASP A 88 -5.13 -1.57 1.24
N VAL A 89 -5.53 -0.78 0.23
CA VAL A 89 -6.90 -0.26 0.14
C VAL A 89 -7.88 -1.30 -0.42
N TRP A 90 -8.96 -1.58 0.31
CA TRP A 90 -9.99 -2.56 -0.06
C TRP A 90 -11.32 -1.97 -0.53
N SER A 91 -11.69 -0.77 -0.05
CA SER A 91 -13.06 -0.27 -0.25
C SER A 91 -13.32 0.23 -1.68
N GLU A 92 -14.33 -0.37 -2.31
CA GLU A 92 -14.90 0.03 -3.59
C GLU A 92 -16.09 0.99 -3.44
N ASP A 93 -16.17 1.74 -2.34
CA ASP A 93 -17.20 2.76 -2.15
C ASP A 93 -16.64 4.15 -2.47
N TYR A 94 -16.92 4.61 -3.70
CA TYR A 94 -16.43 5.91 -4.18
C TYR A 94 -16.93 7.06 -3.32
N SER A 95 -18.13 6.97 -2.76
CA SER A 95 -18.75 8.06 -1.99
C SER A 95 -17.96 8.38 -0.71
N LYS A 96 -17.27 7.39 -0.13
CA LYS A 96 -16.40 7.57 1.03
C LYS A 96 -15.02 8.11 0.66
N TRP A 97 -14.56 7.83 -0.56
CA TRP A 97 -13.24 8.26 -1.04
C TRP A 97 -13.23 9.65 -1.66
N GLU A 98 -14.31 10.03 -2.33
CA GLU A 98 -14.40 11.30 -3.05
C GLU A 98 -14.12 12.53 -2.15
N PRO A 99 -14.66 12.63 -0.91
CA PRO A 99 -14.38 13.77 -0.05
C PRO A 99 -12.91 13.87 0.34
N LEU A 100 -12.30 12.74 0.72
CA LEU A 100 -10.86 12.64 1.02
C LEU A 100 -10.01 13.05 -0.19
N LYS A 101 -10.32 12.49 -1.37
CA LYS A 101 -9.64 12.83 -2.62
C LYS A 101 -9.74 14.33 -2.92
N ASN A 102 -10.91 14.93 -2.74
CA ASN A 102 -11.13 16.35 -2.98
C ASN A 102 -10.29 17.23 -2.05
N SER A 103 -10.19 16.88 -0.77
CA SER A 103 -9.36 17.63 0.21
C SER A 103 -7.87 17.66 -0.15
N LEU A 104 -7.37 16.63 -0.85
CA LEU A 104 -5.97 16.48 -1.25
C LEU A 104 -5.61 17.18 -2.58
N LYS A 105 -6.61 17.63 -3.36
CA LYS A 105 -6.38 18.21 -4.70
C LYS A 105 -5.61 19.53 -4.68
N ASN A 106 -5.61 20.25 -3.56
CA ASN A 106 -4.97 21.56 -3.43
C ASN A 106 -3.47 21.49 -3.06
N GLY A 107 -2.87 20.30 -3.11
CA GLY A 107 -1.43 20.13 -2.95
C GLY A 107 -0.61 20.91 -3.96
N ALA A 108 0.60 21.30 -3.59
CA ALA A 108 1.51 21.97 -4.51
C ALA A 108 1.84 21.09 -5.73
N PRO A 109 2.12 21.69 -6.91
CA PRO A 109 2.50 20.94 -8.10
C PRO A 109 3.64 19.96 -7.82
N GLY A 110 3.48 18.73 -8.31
CA GLY A 110 4.43 17.66 -8.07
C GLY A 110 4.11 16.79 -6.86
N SER A 111 3.07 17.09 -6.08
CA SER A 111 2.54 16.17 -5.06
C SER A 111 2.12 14.83 -5.70
N ARG A 112 2.25 13.74 -4.94
CA ARG A 112 1.98 12.38 -5.42
C ARG A 112 1.23 11.58 -4.36
N ILE A 113 0.27 10.78 -4.81
CA ILE A 113 -0.42 9.79 -4.00
C ILE A 113 -0.14 8.42 -4.61
N LEU A 114 0.41 7.50 -3.82
CA LEU A 114 0.60 6.10 -4.18
C LEU A 114 -0.45 5.27 -3.45
N VAL A 115 -1.18 4.45 -4.20
CA VAL A 115 -2.18 3.55 -3.65
C VAL A 115 -1.76 2.13 -3.97
N THR A 116 -1.70 1.28 -2.96
CA THR A 116 -1.59 -0.17 -3.17
C THR A 116 -2.96 -0.80 -2.91
N SER A 117 -3.40 -1.66 -3.82
CA SER A 117 -4.67 -2.37 -3.68
C SER A 117 -4.58 -3.72 -4.37
N ARG A 118 -5.41 -4.66 -3.94
CA ARG A 118 -5.61 -5.96 -4.60
C ARG A 118 -6.71 -5.88 -5.67
N SER A 119 -7.57 -4.87 -5.62
CA SER A 119 -8.68 -4.67 -6.55
C SER A 119 -8.33 -3.58 -7.56
N GLU A 120 -8.29 -3.94 -8.83
CA GLU A 120 -8.14 -2.96 -9.93
C GLU A 120 -9.31 -1.97 -9.96
N ARG A 121 -10.49 -2.37 -9.48
CA ARG A 121 -11.67 -1.50 -9.40
C ARG A 121 -11.44 -0.35 -8.42
N VAL A 122 -10.85 -0.63 -7.27
CA VAL A 122 -10.45 0.40 -6.29
C VAL A 122 -9.50 1.41 -6.94
N VAL A 123 -8.48 0.93 -7.65
CA VAL A 123 -7.49 1.81 -8.29
C VAL A 123 -8.11 2.66 -9.41
N ALA A 124 -8.98 2.06 -10.23
CA ALA A 124 -9.71 2.77 -11.28
C ALA A 124 -10.64 3.85 -10.70
N MET A 125 -11.37 3.51 -9.65
CA MET A 125 -12.27 4.42 -8.92
C MET A 125 -11.54 5.63 -8.34
N MET A 126 -10.33 5.43 -7.79
CA MET A 126 -9.53 6.55 -7.29
C MET A 126 -9.07 7.50 -8.40
N GLY A 127 -9.27 7.16 -9.67
CA GLY A 127 -8.93 8.00 -10.82
C GLY A 127 -7.42 8.18 -10.93
N SER A 128 -6.67 7.10 -10.68
CA SER A 128 -5.22 7.15 -10.80
C SER A 128 -4.80 7.54 -12.22
N SER A 129 -3.83 8.44 -12.33
CA SER A 129 -3.22 8.79 -13.61
C SER A 129 -2.37 7.65 -14.17
N TYR A 130 -1.93 6.72 -13.32
CA TYR A 130 -1.09 5.59 -13.70
C TYR A 130 -1.41 4.36 -12.84
N MET A 131 -1.59 3.21 -13.48
CA MET A 131 -1.80 1.92 -12.82
C MET A 131 -0.66 0.99 -13.20
N TYR A 132 0.07 0.49 -12.21
CA TYR A 132 1.10 -0.52 -12.40
C TYR A 132 0.61 -1.85 -11.83
N ARG A 133 0.45 -2.86 -12.70
CA ARG A 133 0.17 -4.23 -12.26
C ARG A 133 1.50 -4.88 -11.95
N LEU A 134 1.73 -5.17 -10.67
CA LEU A 134 2.85 -6.01 -10.28
C LEU A 134 2.57 -7.44 -10.76
N GLY A 135 3.43 -7.92 -11.64
CA GLY A 135 3.41 -9.30 -12.09
C GLY A 135 3.92 -10.26 -11.00
N GLU A 136 3.70 -11.54 -11.24
CA GLU A 136 4.22 -12.60 -10.39
C GLU A 136 5.76 -12.67 -10.47
N ILE A 137 6.37 -13.06 -9.37
CA ILE A 137 7.79 -13.35 -9.31
C ILE A 137 8.06 -14.68 -10.03
N SER A 138 9.13 -14.77 -10.81
CA SER A 138 9.48 -16.01 -11.53
C SER A 138 9.78 -17.16 -10.56
N ASP A 139 9.61 -18.42 -10.96
CA ASP A 139 9.91 -19.58 -10.09
C ASP A 139 11.35 -19.56 -9.56
N SER A 140 12.29 -19.17 -10.42
CA SER A 140 13.70 -19.02 -10.05
C SER A 140 13.92 -17.93 -9.01
N ASP A 141 13.23 -16.80 -9.14
CA ASP A 141 13.36 -15.67 -8.21
C ASP A 141 12.64 -15.97 -6.89
N SER A 142 11.48 -16.63 -6.93
CA SER A 142 10.78 -17.13 -5.74
C SER A 142 11.65 -18.10 -4.96
N TRP A 143 12.27 -19.07 -5.65
CA TRP A 143 13.19 -20.01 -5.04
C TRP A 143 14.43 -19.32 -4.46
N THR A 144 14.99 -18.35 -5.19
CA THR A 144 16.15 -17.58 -4.72
C THR A 144 15.83 -16.79 -3.46
N LEU A 145 14.66 -16.15 -3.40
CA LEU A 145 14.21 -15.41 -2.22
C LEU A 145 13.93 -16.36 -1.04
N PHE A 146 13.18 -17.43 -1.28
CA PHE A 146 12.87 -18.44 -0.26
C PHE A 146 14.15 -19.05 0.33
N SER A 147 15.07 -19.50 -0.53
CA SER A 147 16.32 -20.14 -0.09
C SER A 147 17.21 -19.18 0.70
N ARG A 148 17.28 -17.90 0.32
CA ARG A 148 18.00 -16.88 1.10
C ARG A 148 17.45 -16.72 2.50
N ILE A 149 16.12 -16.75 2.66
CA ILE A 149 15.46 -16.55 3.96
C ILE A 149 15.51 -17.84 4.79
N ALA A 150 15.04 -18.95 4.23
CA ALA A 150 14.88 -20.23 4.93
C ALA A 150 16.22 -20.88 5.33
N PHE A 151 17.27 -20.68 4.52
CA PHE A 151 18.59 -21.27 4.76
C PHE A 151 19.62 -20.26 5.26
N SER A 152 19.22 -19.03 5.63
CA SER A 152 20.12 -18.06 6.25
C SER A 152 20.75 -18.65 7.51
N GLY A 153 22.09 -18.75 7.55
CA GLY A 153 22.84 -19.27 8.68
C GLY A 153 22.76 -20.80 8.88
N ARG A 154 22.23 -21.55 7.91
CA ARG A 154 22.21 -23.02 7.90
C ARG A 154 23.45 -23.60 7.23
N SER A 155 23.78 -24.85 7.54
CA SER A 155 24.85 -25.57 6.86
C SER A 155 24.45 -25.94 5.41
N ASN A 156 25.44 -26.23 4.56
CA ASN A 156 25.15 -26.68 3.20
C ASN A 156 24.42 -28.04 3.19
N GLU A 157 24.73 -28.94 4.13
CA GLU A 157 24.04 -30.23 4.26
C GLU A 157 22.56 -30.06 4.64
N ASP A 158 22.24 -29.14 5.55
CA ASP A 158 20.84 -28.82 5.89
C ASP A 158 20.08 -28.28 4.68
N ARG A 159 20.75 -27.45 3.88
CA ARG A 159 20.18 -26.86 2.67
C ARG A 159 19.89 -27.93 1.61
N GLU A 160 20.83 -28.84 1.36
CA GLU A 160 20.65 -29.94 0.40
C GLU A 160 19.51 -30.86 0.81
N ASN A 161 19.42 -31.22 2.10
CA ASN A 161 18.37 -32.11 2.63
C ASN A 161 16.96 -31.50 2.57
N LEU A 162 16.85 -30.17 2.63
CA LEU A 162 15.58 -29.44 2.68
C LEU A 162 15.20 -28.78 1.36
N GLU A 163 16.05 -28.88 0.33
CA GLU A 163 15.86 -28.20 -0.95
C GLU A 163 14.57 -28.65 -1.64
N ASP A 164 14.37 -29.96 -1.78
CA ASP A 164 13.17 -30.52 -2.43
C ASP A 164 11.89 -30.12 -1.69
N ILE A 165 11.92 -30.11 -0.36
CA ILE A 165 10.78 -29.68 0.46
C ILE A 165 10.51 -28.19 0.25
N GLY A 166 11.57 -27.37 0.24
CA GLY A 166 11.46 -25.94 0.00
C GLY A 166 10.88 -25.62 -1.38
N ARG A 167 11.29 -26.33 -2.43
CA ARG A 167 10.78 -26.13 -3.80
C ARG A 167 9.29 -26.43 -3.88
N ARG A 168 8.83 -27.52 -3.27
CA ARG A 168 7.40 -27.88 -3.20
C ARG A 168 6.58 -26.84 -2.45
N ILE A 169 7.13 -26.23 -1.41
CA ILE A 169 6.47 -25.12 -0.69
C ILE A 169 6.30 -23.92 -1.62
N VAL A 170 7.35 -23.52 -2.34
CA VAL A 170 7.31 -22.39 -3.28
C VAL A 170 6.29 -22.61 -4.41
N GLU A 171 6.22 -23.82 -4.94
CA GLU A 171 5.24 -24.21 -5.97
C GLU A 171 3.80 -24.12 -5.41
N SER A 172 3.57 -24.64 -4.20
CA SER A 172 2.23 -24.63 -3.58
C SER A 172 1.69 -23.24 -3.24
N ASP A 173 2.56 -22.26 -2.97
CA ASP A 173 2.15 -20.87 -2.70
C ASP A 173 1.70 -20.13 -3.97
N LYS A 174 2.10 -20.62 -5.16
CA LYS A 174 1.64 -20.10 -6.45
C LYS A 174 0.29 -20.68 -6.87
N ASP A 175 0.00 -21.94 -6.52
CA ASP A 175 -1.32 -22.53 -6.79
C ASP A 175 -2.46 -21.83 -6.02
N CYS A 176 -2.14 -21.15 -4.91
CA CYS A 176 -3.09 -20.30 -4.17
C CYS A 176 -3.42 -18.98 -4.90
N GLN A 177 -2.72 -18.65 -5.99
CA GLN A 177 -2.96 -17.48 -6.85
C GLN A 177 -3.80 -17.84 -8.09
N LEU A 178 -3.96 -19.14 -8.40
CA LEU A 178 -4.66 -19.66 -9.58
C LEU A 178 -6.05 -20.26 -9.28
N THR A 179 -6.51 -20.24 -8.02
CA THR A 179 -7.82 -20.74 -7.58
C THR A 179 -8.66 -19.67 -6.89
#